data_AF-A0A7J4RYA1-F1
#
_entry.id   AF-A0A7J4RYA1-F1
#
_cell.length_a   1.000
_cell.length_b   1.000
_cell.length_c   1.000
_cell.angle_alpha   90.00
_cell.angle_beta   90.00
_cell.angle_gamma   90.00
#
_symmetry.space_group_name_H-M   'P 1'
#
loop_
_entity.id
_entity.type
_entity.pdbx_description
1 polymer ?
#
loop_
_entity_poly.entity_id
_entity_poly.type
_entity_poly.pdbx_seq_one_letter_code
_entity_poly.pdbx_strand_id
1 'polypeptide(L)'
;MKILDSYLINSEGVPAEVVIAQRDGEFINTYELTHFKIKPATQVVLGFLKEKIIEAVNIKTSEMLDPRESENIRRRFSERAHEIIKNEMSE
;
A
#
# COMPACT_ATOMS: atom_id res chain seq x y z
N MET A 1 -29.66 -3.51 -3.28
CA MET A 1 -28.36 -2.80 -3.47
C MET A 1 -28.28 -2.28 -4.89
N LYS A 2 -28.09 -0.97 -5.06
CA LYS A 2 -27.96 -0.29 -6.35
C LYS A 2 -26.62 0.45 -6.43
N ILE A 3 -25.81 0.15 -7.44
CA ILE A 3 -24.58 0.91 -7.71
C ILE A 3 -24.97 2.27 -8.30
N LEU A 4 -24.45 3.35 -7.72
CA LEU A 4 -24.67 4.72 -8.14
C LEU A 4 -23.54 5.23 -9.04
N ASP A 5 -22.30 4.91 -8.68
CA ASP A 5 -21.10 5.32 -9.42
C ASP A 5 -19.90 4.43 -9.05
N SER A 6 -18.85 4.46 -9.86
CA SER A 6 -17.58 3.81 -9.59
C SER A 6 -16.41 4.59 -10.20
N TYR A 7 -15.31 4.70 -9.47
CA TYR A 7 -14.09 5.33 -9.98
C TYR A 7 -12.84 4.61 -9.49
N LEU A 8 -11.77 4.71 -10.29
CA LEU A 8 -10.47 4.19 -9.92
C LEU A 8 -9.65 5.29 -9.24
N ILE A 9 -9.03 4.93 -8.13
CA ILE A 9 -7.99 5.73 -7.50
C ILE A 9 -6.66 5.00 -7.63
N ASN A 10 -5.58 5.77 -7.71
CA ASN A 10 -4.24 5.23 -7.63
C ASN A 10 -3.49 6.01 -6.55
N SER A 11 -3.02 5.29 -5.53
CA SER A 11 -2.19 5.86 -4.48
C SER A 11 -0.86 5.14 -4.50
N GLU A 12 0.22 5.87 -4.80
CA GLU A 12 1.59 5.35 -4.78
C GLU A 12 1.78 4.06 -5.61
N GLY A 13 1.09 3.97 -6.76
CA GLY A 13 1.15 2.80 -7.63
C GLY A 13 0.23 1.65 -7.20
N VAL A 14 -0.53 1.82 -6.11
CA VAL A 14 -1.57 0.88 -5.68
C VAL A 14 -2.92 1.33 -6.23
N PRO A 15 -3.43 0.70 -7.29
CA PRO A 15 -4.77 0.98 -7.78
C PRO A 15 -5.82 0.38 -6.84
N ALA A 16 -6.90 1.12 -6.63
CA ALA A 16 -8.09 0.65 -5.96
C ALA A 16 -9.35 1.18 -6.67
N GLU A 17 -10.41 0.41 -6.60
CA GLU A 17 -11.72 0.78 -7.13
C GLU A 17 -12.59 1.24 -5.97
N VAL A 18 -13.23 2.39 -6.14
CA VAL A 18 -14.26 2.88 -5.23
C VAL A 18 -15.61 2.68 -5.90
N VAL A 19 -16.53 2.01 -5.21
CA VAL A 19 -17.91 1.83 -5.64
C VAL A 19 -18.82 2.57 -4.67
N ILE A 20 -19.66 3.46 -5.20
CA ILE A 20 -20.71 4.15 -4.44
C ILE A 20 -22.00 3.36 -4.64
N ALA A 21 -22.58 2.84 -3.56
CA ALA A 21 -23.77 2.02 -3.60
C ALA A 21 -24.84 2.51 -2.63
N GLN A 22 -26.10 2.38 -3.02
CA GLN A 22 -27.26 2.52 -2.15
C GLN A 22 -27.68 1.13 -1.68
N ARG A 23 -27.61 0.89 -0.36
CA ARG A 23 -28.06 -0.36 0.25
C ARG A 23 -29.53 -0.28 0.66
N ASP A 24 -30.23 -1.41 0.55
CA ASP A 24 -31.65 -1.44 0.85
C ASP A 24 -31.85 -1.28 2.36
N GLY A 25 -32.69 -0.34 2.78
CA GLY A 25 -32.90 -0.01 4.19
C GLY A 25 -31.91 1.01 4.79
N GLU A 26 -30.92 1.47 4.02
CA GLU A 26 -30.04 2.57 4.42
C GLU A 26 -30.45 3.88 3.74
N PHE A 27 -30.53 4.97 4.51
CA PHE A 27 -30.85 6.32 4.00
C PHE A 27 -29.61 7.08 3.49
N ILE A 28 -28.43 6.48 3.62
CA ILE A 28 -27.15 7.06 3.19
C ILE A 28 -26.48 6.17 2.12
N ASN A 29 -25.57 6.76 1.35
CA ASN A 29 -24.75 6.00 0.39
C ASN A 29 -23.62 5.28 1.12
N THR A 30 -23.38 4.03 0.75
CA THR A 30 -22.22 3.24 1.14
C THR A 30 -21.10 3.44 0.13
N TYR A 31 -19.87 3.59 0.61
CA TYR A 31 -18.67 3.65 -0.22
C TYR A 31 -17.82 2.41 0.05
N GLU A 32 -17.61 1.60 -0.98
CA GLU A 32 -16.83 0.38 -0.89
C GLU A 32 -15.50 0.57 -1.62
N LEU A 33 -14.40 0.44 -0.88
CA LEU A 33 -13.04 0.47 -1.43
C LEU A 33 -12.56 -0.96 -1.67
N THR A 34 -12.31 -1.30 -2.92
CA THR A 34 -11.77 -2.60 -3.32
C THR A 34 -10.36 -2.43 -3.86
N HIS A 35 -9.38 -2.98 -3.13
CA HIS A 35 -8.00 -3.14 -3.59
C HIS A 35 -7.71 -4.61 -3.92
N PHE A 36 -6.58 -4.87 -4.60
CA PHE A 36 -6.13 -6.22 -4.93
C PHE A 36 -6.04 -7.13 -3.69
N LYS A 37 -6.72 -8.28 -3.76
CA LYS A 37 -6.60 -9.32 -2.73
C LYS A 37 -5.35 -10.15 -2.95
N ILE A 38 -4.44 -10.12 -2.00
CA ILE A 38 -3.22 -10.91 -2.00
C ILE A 38 -3.50 -12.28 -1.37
N LYS A 39 -3.08 -13.37 -2.03
CA LYS A 39 -3.26 -14.73 -1.50
C LYS A 39 -2.49 -14.89 -0.18
N PRO A 40 -2.96 -15.69 0.79
CA PRO A 40 -2.29 -15.86 2.08
C PRO A 40 -0.82 -16.26 1.96
N ALA A 41 -0.49 -17.18 1.05
CA ALA A 41 0.90 -17.58 0.80
C ALA A 41 1.77 -16.40 0.35
N THR A 42 1.25 -15.55 -0.54
CA THR A 42 1.95 -14.34 -1.00
C THR A 42 2.07 -13.32 0.13
N GLN A 43 1.08 -13.21 1.03
CA GLN A 43 1.17 -12.32 2.19
C GLN A 43 2.31 -12.70 3.13
N VAL A 44 2.54 -14.00 3.36
CA VAL A 44 3.66 -14.49 4.18
C VAL A 44 5.00 -14.06 3.57
N VAL A 45 5.17 -14.27 2.26
CA VAL A 45 6.38 -13.85 1.55
C VAL A 45 6.58 -12.34 1.62
N LEU A 46 5.52 -11.55 1.40
CA LEU A 46 5.59 -10.09 1.50
C LEU A 46 5.90 -9.63 2.93
N GLY A 47 5.43 -10.34 3.95
CA GLY A 47 5.76 -10.08 5.35
C GLY A 47 7.26 -10.24 5.61
N PHE A 48 7.85 -11.35 5.13
CA PHE A 48 9.29 -11.58 5.21
C PHE A 48 10.10 -10.52 4.46
N LEU A 49 9.68 -10.15 3.25
CA LEU A 49 10.34 -9.09 2.48
C LEU A 49 10.25 -7.74 3.20
N LYS A 50 9.10 -7.42 3.81
CA LYS A 50 8.90 -6.20 4.58
C LYS A 50 9.91 -6.09 5.73
N GLU A 51 10.13 -7.17 6.48
CA GLU A 51 11.12 -7.18 7.57
C GLU A 51 12.54 -6.91 7.04
N LYS A 52 12.96 -7.61 5.98
CA LYS A 52 14.25 -7.37 5.33
C LYS A 52 14.44 -5.92 4.86
N ILE A 53 13.39 -5.31 4.30
CA ILE A 53 13.45 -3.92 3.84
C ILE A 53 13.62 -2.97 5.02
N ILE A 54 12.87 -3.17 6.11
CA ILE A 54 12.98 -2.34 7.32
C ILE A 54 14.40 -2.42 7.90
N GLU A 55 14.97 -3.61 7.98
CA GLU A 55 16.35 -3.81 8.47
C GLU A 55 17.39 -3.15 7.56
N ALA A 56 17.17 -3.18 6.24
CA ALA A 56 18.11 -2.63 5.28
C ALA A 56 18.07 -1.09 5.18
N VAL A 57 16.98 -0.46 5.61
CA VAL A 57 16.84 1.01 5.58
C VAL A 57 17.34 1.58 6.91
N ASN A 58 18.56 2.08 6.90
CA ASN A 58 19.16 2.72 8.08
C ASN A 58 18.55 4.12 8.33
N ILE A 59 17.49 4.22 9.13
CA ILE A 59 16.87 5.50 9.52
C ILE A 59 17.46 5.95 10.86
N LYS A 60 17.97 7.19 10.92
CA LYS A 60 18.43 7.78 12.18
C LYS A 60 17.23 8.34 12.95
N THR A 61 17.25 8.22 14.27
CA THR A 61 16.21 8.82 15.15
C THR A 61 16.05 10.32 14.95
N SER A 62 17.14 11.04 14.63
CA SER A 62 17.10 12.46 14.30
C SER A 62 16.31 12.77 13.02
N GLU A 63 16.34 11.87 12.03
CA GLU A 63 15.59 12.03 10.77
C GLU A 63 14.09 11.79 10.99
N MET A 64 13.72 10.91 11.94
CA MET A 64 12.31 10.63 12.25
C MET A 64 11.58 11.80 12.93
N LEU A 65 12.34 12.67 13.60
CA LEU A 65 11.79 13.84 14.30
C LEU A 65 11.66 15.07 13.39
N ASP A 66 12.26 15.04 12.19
CA ASP A 66 12.17 16.12 11.21
C ASP A 66 11.10 15.82 10.16
N PRO A 67 9.96 16.54 10.13
CA PRO A 67 8.92 16.31 9.14
C PRO A 67 9.39 16.54 7.70
N ARG A 68 10.46 17.30 7.48
CA ARG A 68 11.04 17.56 6.14
C ARG A 68 11.76 16.33 5.58
N GLU A 69 12.23 15.44 6.45
CA GLU A 69 12.92 14.21 6.04
C GLU A 69 11.95 13.08 5.67
N SER A 70 10.65 13.23 5.96
CA SER A 70 9.63 12.19 5.70
C SER A 70 9.62 11.71 4.24
N GLU A 71 9.71 12.65 3.30
CA GLU A 71 9.76 12.36 1.86
C GLU A 71 11.06 11.64 1.46
N ASN A 72 12.19 12.05 2.05
CA ASN A 72 13.49 11.46 1.79
C ASN A 72 13.58 10.02 2.34
N ILE A 73 13.05 9.80 3.56
CA ILE A 73 12.92 8.48 4.17
C ILE A 73 12.04 7.58 3.29
N ARG A 74 10.87 8.07 2.85
CA ARG A 74 9.96 7.33 1.96
C ARG A 74 10.63 6.93 0.65
N ARG A 75 11.40 7.83 0.05
CA ARG A 75 12.16 7.56 -1.19
C ARG A 75 13.21 6.47 -0.98
N ARG A 76 14.05 6.60 0.05
CA ARG A 76 15.08 5.60 0.38
C ARG A 76 14.48 4.22 0.65
N PHE A 77 13.34 4.19 1.34
CA PHE A 77 12.60 2.96 1.60
C PHE A 77 12.12 2.30 0.30
N SER A 78 11.51 3.08 -0.60
CA SER A 78 11.02 2.57 -1.89
C SER A 78 12.14 2.08 -2.80
N GLU A 79 13.26 2.80 -2.87
CA GLU A 79 14.45 2.40 -3.64
C GLU A 79 15.01 1.07 -3.11
N ARG A 80 15.17 0.96 -1.79
CA ARG A 80 15.70 -0.27 -1.17
C ARG A 80 14.75 -1.46 -1.32
N ALA A 81 13.45 -1.21 -1.23
CA ALA A 81 12.42 -2.22 -1.48
C ALA A 81 12.52 -2.78 -2.91
N HIS A 82 12.64 -1.92 -3.91
CA HIS A 82 12.78 -2.34 -5.31
C HIS A 82 14.04 -3.18 -5.53
N GLU A 83 15.18 -2.79 -4.95
CA GLU A 83 16.42 -3.56 -5.03
C GLU A 83 16.29 -4.95 -4.42
N ILE A 84 15.71 -5.05 -3.22
CA ILE A 84 15.55 -6.33 -2.52
C ILE A 84 14.60 -7.24 -3.28
N ILE A 85 13.44 -6.72 -3.71
CA ILE A 85 12.47 -7.50 -4.47
C ILE A 85 13.10 -7.99 -5.78
N LYS A 86 13.83 -7.12 -6.49
CA LYS A 86 14.52 -7.51 -7.72
C LYS A 86 15.51 -8.64 -7.47
N ASN A 87 16.33 -8.55 -6.43
CA ASN A 87 17.32 -9.59 -6.13
C ASN A 87 16.66 -10.93 -5.76
N GLU A 88 15.60 -10.91 -4.96
CA GLU A 88 14.89 -12.13 -4.51
C GLU A 88 14.00 -12.76 -5.59
N MET A 89 13.67 -12.02 -6.65
CA MET A 89 12.85 -12.50 -7.78
C MET A 89 13.63 -12.70 -9.09
N SER A 90 14.95 -12.49 -9.10
CA SER A 90 15.81 -12.69 -10.27
C SER A 90 16.57 -14.04 -10.28
N GLU A 91 16.27 -14.92 -9.32
CA GLU A 91 16.62 -16.35 -9.35
C GLU A 91 15.43 -17.18 -9.85
#